data_AF-A0A0G1L0W8-F1
#
_entry.id   AF-A0A0G1L0W8-F1
#
_cell.length_a   1.000
_cell.length_b   1.000
_cell.length_c   1.000
_cell.angle_alpha   90.00
_cell.angle_beta   90.00
_cell.angle_gamma   90.00
#
_symmetry.space_group_name_H-M   'P 1'
#
loop_
_entity.id
_entity.type
_entity.pdbx_description
1 polymer ?
#
loop_
_entity_poly.entity_id
_entity_poly.type
_entity_poly.pdbx_seq_one_letter_code
_entity_poly.pdbx_strand_id
1 'polypeptide(L)'
;MKPLSLDKLISNPVDGLSVLAPLLIEDRQIKETENLENLYKNLIKHISSQNDQELKFLVAKTQKDIGFILKYKSYGIKASIPIGFSLFFLEPREGFSFQRHLDFKKEAFHFLSSNPGHSFAFVCTYSEWQKKYKGEINSDLDIFKFIPESGDILQIGESGIVHTVFGCVMEEYANISTDVVDRLHDQNKDRSVPDHYNRQYFNKLLKKVVYPLSNNLVSRQGDSFTRAVINWQNHDDISELKILQSSDFEAKRILIPNGKYWNLHTNDNYVSLFLTSGSAKCEYEGRNINLGGYEILFCLPYCNWTIQNTSGDNLEFSMIKINKSVALR
;
A
#
# COMPACT_ATOMS: atom_id res chain seq x y z
N MET A 1 12.31 -15.99 22.60
CA MET A 1 13.27 -15.51 21.59
C MET A 1 14.06 -14.36 22.20
N LYS A 2 15.40 -14.31 22.08
CA LYS A 2 16.16 -13.13 22.56
C LYS A 2 15.74 -11.90 21.74
N PRO A 3 15.64 -10.69 22.33
CA PRO A 3 15.28 -9.50 21.57
C PRO A 3 16.32 -9.26 20.47
N LEU A 4 15.84 -9.10 19.23
CA LEU A 4 16.66 -8.65 18.11
C LEU A 4 17.02 -7.18 18.35
N SER A 5 18.30 -6.85 18.26
CA SER A 5 18.80 -5.48 18.40
C SER A 5 19.20 -4.93 17.05
N LEU A 6 18.78 -3.70 16.74
CA LEU A 6 19.10 -3.04 15.49
C LEU A 6 20.61 -2.99 15.21
N ASP A 7 21.44 -2.70 16.22
CA ASP A 7 22.90 -2.63 16.07
C ASP A 7 23.51 -3.93 15.54
N LYS A 8 22.98 -5.08 15.98
CA LYS A 8 23.43 -6.38 15.47
C LYS A 8 23.03 -6.59 14.01
N LEU A 9 21.79 -6.23 13.66
CA LEU A 9 21.29 -6.35 12.28
C LEU A 9 22.08 -5.45 11.32
N ILE A 10 22.43 -4.24 11.77
CA ILE A 10 23.22 -3.28 10.99
C ILE A 10 24.68 -3.72 10.87
N SER A 11 25.25 -4.36 11.90
CA SER A 11 26.65 -4.82 11.85
C SER A 11 26.90 -5.94 10.83
N ASN A 12 25.87 -6.73 10.49
CA ASN A 12 25.91 -7.67 9.38
C ASN A 12 24.56 -7.65 8.62
N PRO A 13 24.40 -6.76 7.61
CA PRO A 13 23.14 -6.58 6.93
C PRO A 13 22.62 -7.82 6.19
N VAL A 14 23.51 -8.68 5.68
CA VAL A 14 23.13 -9.93 5.01
C VAL A 14 22.46 -10.88 6.00
N ASP A 15 23.08 -11.08 7.18
CA ASP A 15 22.48 -11.86 8.26
C ASP A 15 21.21 -11.20 8.80
N GLY A 16 21.18 -9.88 8.86
CA GLY A 16 20.00 -9.13 9.28
C GLY A 16 18.79 -9.39 8.38
N LEU A 17 18.99 -9.38 7.05
CA LEU A 17 17.95 -9.70 6.07
C LEU A 17 17.52 -11.17 6.18
N SER A 18 18.47 -12.11 6.31
CA SER A 18 18.17 -13.55 6.39
C SER A 18 17.42 -13.93 7.67
N VAL A 19 17.66 -13.22 8.77
CA VAL A 19 16.95 -13.42 10.04
C VAL A 19 15.56 -12.78 10.03
N LEU A 20 15.42 -11.56 9.51
CA LEU A 20 14.13 -10.85 9.53
C LEU A 20 13.11 -11.44 8.54
N ALA A 21 13.55 -11.91 7.37
CA ALA A 21 12.65 -12.42 6.34
C ALA A 21 11.68 -13.52 6.83
N PRO A 22 12.12 -14.64 7.44
CA PRO A 22 11.21 -15.65 7.95
C PRO A 22 10.27 -15.11 9.04
N LEU A 23 10.77 -14.22 9.91
CA LEU A 23 9.98 -13.65 11.00
C LEU A 23 8.84 -12.74 10.48
N LEU A 24 9.06 -12.04 9.37
CA LEU A 24 8.05 -11.20 8.70
C LEU A 24 7.04 -12.02 7.88
N ILE A 25 7.39 -13.26 7.52
CA ILE A 25 6.49 -14.19 6.83
C ILE A 25 5.51 -14.82 7.83
N GLU A 26 5.95 -15.11 9.05
CA GLU A 26 5.13 -15.76 10.08
C GLU A 26 3.89 -14.94 10.50
N ASP A 27 2.79 -15.65 10.75
CA ASP A 27 1.58 -15.06 11.30
C ASP A 27 1.81 -14.68 12.78
N ARG A 28 1.76 -13.38 13.08
CA ARG A 28 2.08 -12.84 14.41
C ARG A 28 1.06 -11.81 14.86
N GLN A 29 1.07 -11.53 16.16
CA GLN A 29 0.30 -10.43 16.73
C GLN A 29 0.77 -9.10 16.16
N ILE A 30 -0.19 -8.21 15.87
CA ILE A 30 0.07 -6.95 15.15
C ILE A 30 1.24 -6.14 15.73
N LYS A 31 1.33 -6.05 17.07
CA LYS A 31 2.40 -5.32 17.76
C LYS A 31 3.79 -5.92 17.50
N GLU A 32 3.90 -7.25 17.43
CA GLU A 32 5.17 -7.92 17.10
C GLU A 32 5.54 -7.68 15.64
N THR A 33 4.57 -7.81 14.73
CA THR A 33 4.75 -7.53 13.30
C THR A 33 5.23 -6.10 13.07
N GLU A 34 4.62 -5.11 13.71
CA GLU A 34 5.01 -3.70 13.61
C GLU A 34 6.42 -3.45 14.14
N ASN A 35 6.82 -4.12 15.24
CA ASN A 35 8.19 -4.03 15.74
C ASN A 35 9.21 -4.62 14.76
N LEU A 36 8.91 -5.78 14.16
CA LEU A 36 9.77 -6.42 13.16
C LEU A 36 9.87 -5.58 11.88
N GLU A 37 8.75 -5.03 11.41
CA GLU A 37 8.73 -4.11 10.28
C GLU A 37 9.57 -2.87 10.55
N ASN A 38 9.52 -2.30 11.76
CA ASN A 38 10.36 -1.16 12.12
C ASN A 38 11.85 -1.50 12.12
N LEU A 39 12.24 -2.69 12.61
CA LEU A 39 13.63 -3.15 12.49
C LEU A 39 14.03 -3.30 11.02
N TYR A 40 13.16 -3.85 10.19
CA TYR A 40 13.40 -4.05 8.77
C TYR A 40 13.52 -2.72 8.00
N LYS A 41 12.63 -1.75 8.25
CA LYS A 41 12.72 -0.38 7.69
C LYS A 41 14.04 0.28 8.05
N ASN A 42 14.48 0.17 9.31
CA ASN A 42 15.75 0.74 9.73
C ASN A 42 16.96 0.05 9.07
N LEU A 43 16.91 -1.27 8.90
CA LEU A 43 17.94 -2.01 8.16
C LEU A 43 17.98 -1.59 6.68
N ILE A 44 16.82 -1.48 6.02
CA ILE A 44 16.72 -1.01 4.63
C ILE A 44 17.29 0.41 4.52
N LYS A 45 16.95 1.31 5.46
CA LYS A 45 17.46 2.68 5.48
C LYS A 45 18.98 2.71 5.61
N HIS A 46 19.53 1.86 6.46
CA HIS A 46 20.98 1.69 6.59
C HIS A 46 21.60 1.21 5.27
N ILE A 47 21.09 0.12 4.68
CA ILE A 47 21.57 -0.41 3.40
C ILE A 47 21.47 0.65 2.28
N SER A 48 20.36 1.38 2.21
CA SER A 48 20.16 2.43 1.20
C SER A 48 21.16 3.58 1.32
N SER A 49 21.73 3.82 2.51
CA SER A 49 22.77 4.83 2.72
C SER A 49 24.15 4.38 2.23
N GLN A 50 24.32 3.09 1.98
CA GLN A 50 25.54 2.51 1.45
C GLN A 50 25.54 2.53 -0.09
N ASN A 51 26.72 2.66 -0.69
CA ASN A 51 26.89 2.50 -2.13
C ASN A 51 27.17 1.04 -2.52
N ASP A 52 26.35 0.12 -1.99
CA ASP A 52 26.50 -1.32 -2.20
C ASP A 52 25.37 -1.84 -3.09
N GLN A 53 25.69 -2.15 -4.34
CA GLN A 53 24.72 -2.65 -5.31
C GLN A 53 24.31 -4.10 -5.02
N GLU A 54 25.13 -4.89 -4.32
CA GLU A 54 24.78 -6.26 -3.93
C GLU A 54 23.75 -6.27 -2.82
N LEU A 55 23.94 -5.46 -1.79
CA LEU A 55 22.95 -5.33 -0.72
C LEU A 55 21.62 -4.77 -1.24
N LYS A 56 21.65 -3.82 -2.18
CA LYS A 56 20.42 -3.29 -2.81
C LYS A 56 19.66 -4.37 -3.60
N PHE A 57 20.37 -5.19 -4.37
CA PHE A 57 19.77 -6.35 -5.05
C PHE A 57 19.20 -7.35 -4.03
N LEU A 58 19.94 -7.63 -2.95
CA LEU A 58 19.52 -8.55 -1.91
C LEU A 58 18.24 -8.07 -1.22
N VAL A 59 18.09 -6.77 -0.94
CA VAL A 59 16.84 -6.20 -0.40
C VAL A 59 15.66 -6.44 -1.35
N ALA A 60 15.84 -6.22 -2.66
CA ALA A 60 14.79 -6.47 -3.65
C ALA A 60 14.36 -7.95 -3.66
N LYS A 61 15.34 -8.86 -3.62
CA LYS A 61 15.10 -10.31 -3.54
C LYS A 61 14.42 -10.71 -2.23
N THR A 62 14.91 -10.22 -1.10
CA THR A 62 14.34 -10.47 0.22
C THR A 62 12.89 -9.97 0.31
N GLN A 63 12.59 -8.78 -0.23
CA GLN A 63 11.22 -8.30 -0.23
C GLN A 63 10.29 -9.16 -1.09
N LYS A 64 10.75 -9.63 -2.26
CA LYS A 64 9.99 -10.57 -3.07
C LYS A 64 9.67 -11.85 -2.28
N ASP A 65 10.66 -12.41 -1.58
CA ASP A 65 10.50 -13.65 -0.82
C ASP A 65 9.57 -13.47 0.41
N ILE A 66 9.59 -12.30 1.05
CA ILE A 66 8.65 -11.92 2.11
C ILE A 66 7.22 -11.74 1.56
N GLY A 67 7.09 -11.15 0.37
CA GLY A 67 5.82 -10.67 -0.16
C GLY A 67 5.28 -9.51 0.69
N PHE A 68 4.01 -9.57 1.07
CA PHE A 68 3.44 -8.60 2.01
C PHE A 68 3.72 -8.96 3.47
N ILE A 69 3.97 -7.92 4.28
CA ILE A 69 3.95 -7.98 5.73
C ILE A 69 2.48 -7.89 6.17
N LEU A 70 1.97 -8.96 6.77
CA LEU A 70 0.55 -9.09 7.10
C LEU A 70 0.27 -8.63 8.54
N LYS A 71 -0.70 -7.73 8.68
CA LYS A 71 -1.21 -7.22 9.96
C LYS A 71 -2.68 -7.56 10.06
N TYR A 72 -3.01 -8.39 11.03
CA TYR A 72 -4.38 -8.80 11.30
C TYR A 72 -5.04 -7.83 12.27
N LYS A 73 -6.19 -7.30 11.87
CA LYS A 73 -7.02 -6.40 12.68
C LYS A 73 -8.38 -7.05 12.88
N SER A 74 -9.13 -6.62 13.88
CA SER A 74 -10.47 -7.19 14.13
C SER A 74 -11.44 -7.02 12.96
N TYR A 75 -11.18 -6.04 12.10
CA TYR A 75 -12.04 -5.62 10.98
C TYR A 75 -11.51 -6.00 9.59
N GLY A 76 -10.39 -6.72 9.53
CA GLY A 76 -9.80 -7.13 8.25
C GLY A 76 -8.30 -7.35 8.29
N ILE A 77 -7.73 -7.55 7.09
CA ILE A 77 -6.30 -7.80 6.88
C ILE A 77 -5.69 -6.59 6.18
N LYS A 78 -4.63 -6.02 6.77
CA LYS A 78 -3.72 -5.09 6.10
C LYS A 78 -2.49 -5.85 5.62
N ALA A 79 -2.24 -5.84 4.32
CA ALA A 79 -1.06 -6.40 3.71
C ALA A 79 -0.19 -5.24 3.20
N SER A 80 0.87 -4.93 3.94
CA SER A 80 1.71 -3.75 3.68
C SER A 80 3.11 -4.13 3.21
N ILE A 81 3.75 -3.20 2.52
CA ILE A 81 5.20 -3.23 2.28
C ILE A 81 5.88 -2.20 3.21
N PRO A 82 7.22 -2.17 3.30
CA PRO A 82 7.93 -1.23 4.19
C PRO A 82 7.77 0.25 3.83
N ILE A 83 7.16 0.59 2.69
CA ILE A 83 6.81 1.95 2.30
C ILE A 83 5.28 2.05 2.11
N GLY A 84 4.72 3.24 1.91
CA GLY A 84 3.27 3.49 2.05
C GLY A 84 2.33 2.87 1.01
N PHE A 85 2.63 1.69 0.45
CA PHE A 85 1.64 0.89 -0.28
C PHE A 85 1.07 -0.21 0.63
N SER A 86 -0.23 -0.43 0.55
CA SER A 86 -0.90 -1.53 1.26
C SER A 86 -2.13 -2.01 0.51
N LEU A 87 -2.41 -3.31 0.61
CA LEU A 87 -3.72 -3.87 0.29
C LEU A 87 -4.53 -4.05 1.57
N PHE A 88 -5.81 -3.69 1.52
CA PHE A 88 -6.76 -3.93 2.59
C PHE A 88 -7.86 -4.87 2.12
N PHE A 89 -8.20 -5.81 2.99
CA PHE A 89 -9.36 -6.68 2.87
C PHE A 89 -10.24 -6.43 4.11
N LEU A 90 -11.21 -5.52 3.99
CA LEU A 90 -12.09 -5.13 5.09
C LEU A 90 -13.35 -6.01 5.09
N GLU A 91 -13.76 -6.45 6.28
CA GLU A 91 -14.99 -7.24 6.43
C GLU A 91 -16.24 -6.40 6.12
N PRO A 92 -17.33 -7.03 5.65
CA PRO A 92 -18.60 -6.34 5.43
C PRO A 92 -19.07 -5.60 6.69
N ARG A 93 -19.42 -4.31 6.55
CA ARG A 93 -19.84 -3.43 7.65
C ARG A 93 -18.78 -3.15 8.71
N GLU A 94 -17.53 -3.52 8.45
CA GLU A 94 -16.39 -3.20 9.31
C GLU A 94 -15.37 -2.39 8.52
N GLY A 95 -14.55 -1.63 9.25
CA GLY A 95 -13.69 -0.64 8.61
C GLY A 95 -12.76 0.04 9.58
N PHE A 96 -12.06 1.05 9.07
CA PHE A 96 -11.19 1.88 9.90
C PHE A 96 -11.97 2.64 10.95
N SER A 97 -11.32 3.04 12.04
CA SER A 97 -11.86 4.08 12.92
C SER A 97 -12.11 5.35 12.11
N PHE A 98 -13.09 6.14 12.51
CA PHE A 98 -13.21 7.52 12.05
C PHE A 98 -12.02 8.29 12.58
N GLN A 99 -11.19 8.78 11.66
CA GLN A 99 -9.88 9.31 12.01
C GLN A 99 -9.52 10.50 11.14
N ARG A 100 -8.62 11.34 11.62
CA ARG A 100 -7.96 12.38 10.82
C ARG A 100 -6.46 12.26 10.94
N HIS A 101 -5.76 12.62 9.86
CA HIS A 101 -4.31 12.77 9.90
C HIS A 101 -3.96 14.07 10.61
N LEU A 102 -3.12 13.99 11.64
CA LEU A 102 -2.69 15.15 12.41
C LEU A 102 -1.68 16.01 11.64
N ASP A 103 -0.79 15.39 10.85
CA ASP A 103 0.18 16.09 10.02
C ASP A 103 0.76 15.19 8.91
N PHE A 104 1.16 15.81 7.79
CA PHE A 104 2.01 15.27 6.70
C PHE A 104 1.63 13.95 6.00
N LYS A 105 0.55 13.24 6.36
CA LYS A 105 0.09 12.06 5.61
C LYS A 105 -0.85 12.46 4.49
N LYS A 106 -0.43 12.20 3.26
CA LYS A 106 -1.28 12.22 2.07
C LYS A 106 -1.50 10.78 1.64
N GLU A 107 -2.74 10.46 1.30
CA GLU A 107 -3.07 9.12 0.85
C GLU A 107 -4.13 9.09 -0.24
N ALA A 108 -4.21 7.96 -0.94
CA ALA A 108 -5.26 7.63 -1.86
C ALA A 108 -5.73 6.20 -1.63
N PHE A 109 -7.04 5.99 -1.71
CA PHE A 109 -7.67 4.68 -1.72
C PHE A 109 -8.15 4.38 -3.13
N HIS A 110 -7.62 3.32 -3.74
CA HIS A 110 -8.12 2.79 -5.01
C HIS A 110 -8.94 1.54 -4.73
N PHE A 111 -10.25 1.63 -4.93
CA PHE A 111 -11.22 0.60 -4.59
C PHE A 111 -11.21 -0.50 -5.64
N LEU A 112 -10.80 -1.71 -5.26
CA LEU A 112 -10.77 -2.87 -6.16
C LEU A 112 -12.12 -3.58 -6.14
N SER A 113 -12.74 -3.70 -4.97
CA SER A 113 -14.12 -4.20 -4.85
C SER A 113 -14.81 -3.65 -3.60
N SER A 114 -16.14 -3.64 -3.66
CA SER A 114 -17.03 -3.20 -2.59
C SER A 114 -18.06 -4.29 -2.33
N ASN A 115 -18.31 -4.63 -1.06
CA ASN A 115 -19.46 -5.46 -0.67
C ASN A 115 -20.76 -4.64 -0.78
N PRO A 116 -21.70 -4.98 -1.70
CA PRO A 116 -22.93 -4.23 -1.90
C PRO A 116 -23.75 -4.08 -0.61
N GLY A 117 -24.19 -2.86 -0.30
CA GLY A 117 -24.95 -2.55 0.91
C GLY A 117 -24.16 -2.62 2.24
N HIS A 118 -22.87 -2.95 2.20
CA HIS A 118 -22.02 -3.11 3.38
C HIS A 118 -20.72 -2.30 3.31
N SER A 119 -20.59 -1.46 2.28
CA SER A 119 -19.40 -0.67 2.01
C SER A 119 -19.73 0.81 1.93
N PHE A 120 -18.90 1.63 2.53
CA PHE A 120 -18.90 3.07 2.31
C PHE A 120 -17.51 3.63 2.60
N ALA A 121 -17.16 4.72 1.93
CA ALA A 121 -16.16 5.65 2.40
C ALA A 121 -16.88 6.82 3.07
N PHE A 122 -16.28 7.39 4.10
CA PHE A 122 -16.78 8.58 4.77
C PHE A 122 -15.73 9.67 4.65
N VAL A 123 -16.12 10.89 4.29
CA VAL A 123 -15.19 12.02 4.17
C VAL A 123 -15.84 13.33 4.61
N CYS A 124 -15.32 13.92 5.67
CA CYS A 124 -15.66 15.30 6.03
C CYS A 124 -14.49 16.08 6.63
N THR A 125 -14.65 17.39 6.74
CA THR A 125 -13.72 18.23 7.48
C THR A 125 -13.91 18.02 8.98
N TYR A 126 -12.87 18.26 9.77
CA TYR A 126 -12.99 18.18 11.22
C TYR A 126 -14.04 19.14 11.81
N SER A 127 -14.22 20.32 11.21
CA SER A 127 -15.28 21.27 11.63
C SER A 127 -16.68 20.71 11.41
N GLU A 128 -16.92 20.06 10.27
CA GLU A 128 -18.18 19.38 9.98
C GLU A 128 -18.43 18.22 10.96
N TRP A 129 -17.39 17.43 11.23
CA TRP A 129 -17.44 16.37 12.24
C TRP A 129 -17.87 16.91 13.60
N GLN A 130 -17.20 17.94 14.12
CA GLN A 130 -17.53 18.53 15.43
C GLN A 130 -18.96 19.08 15.51
N LYS A 131 -19.49 19.61 14.41
CA LYS A 131 -20.87 20.14 14.37
C LYS A 131 -21.91 19.02 14.45
N LYS A 132 -21.71 17.92 13.73
CA LYS A 132 -22.71 16.86 13.52
C LYS A 132 -22.55 15.64 14.42
N TYR A 133 -21.33 15.27 14.79
CA TYR A 133 -21.08 14.12 15.66
C TYR A 133 -21.49 14.44 17.11
N LYS A 134 -22.32 13.59 17.72
CA LYS A 134 -22.85 13.75 19.08
C LYS A 134 -22.50 12.57 20.00
N GLY A 135 -21.34 11.94 19.78
CA GLY A 135 -20.88 10.79 20.57
C GLY A 135 -21.24 9.43 19.97
N GLU A 136 -22.07 9.40 18.93
CA GLU A 136 -22.43 8.20 18.19
C GLU A 136 -22.60 8.49 16.69
N ILE A 137 -22.48 7.43 15.88
CA ILE A 137 -22.75 7.50 14.44
C ILE A 137 -24.27 7.52 14.23
N ASN A 138 -24.76 8.55 13.53
CA ASN A 138 -26.18 8.78 13.30
C ASN A 138 -26.45 9.16 11.83
N SER A 139 -27.73 9.31 11.47
CA SER A 139 -28.16 9.63 10.10
C SER A 139 -27.69 11.02 9.61
N ASP A 140 -27.41 11.97 10.50
CA ASP A 140 -26.96 13.32 10.10
C ASP A 140 -25.57 13.32 9.45
N LEU A 141 -24.83 12.21 9.63
CA LEU A 141 -23.53 11.93 9.06
C LEU A 141 -23.61 11.21 7.71
N ASP A 142 -24.80 10.73 7.30
CA ASP A 142 -24.96 9.97 6.05
C ASP A 142 -24.64 10.81 4.81
N ILE A 143 -24.79 12.13 4.88
CA ILE A 143 -24.41 13.05 3.80
C ILE A 143 -22.90 13.03 3.47
N PHE A 144 -22.06 12.54 4.39
CA PHE A 144 -20.62 12.42 4.20
C PHE A 144 -20.21 11.01 3.73
N LYS A 145 -21.19 10.10 3.57
CA LYS A 145 -20.95 8.75 3.07
C LYS A 145 -20.99 8.74 1.55
N PHE A 146 -20.04 8.00 1.01
CA PHE A 146 -19.91 7.68 -0.39
C PHE A 146 -19.91 6.16 -0.54
N ILE A 147 -20.64 5.62 -1.51
CA ILE A 147 -20.64 4.18 -1.80
C ILE A 147 -19.64 3.95 -2.93
N PRO A 148 -18.44 3.40 -2.64
CA PRO A 148 -17.42 3.19 -3.65
C PRO A 148 -17.82 2.07 -4.61
N GLU A 149 -17.44 2.25 -5.87
CA GLU A 149 -17.49 1.25 -6.94
C GLU A 149 -16.07 0.78 -7.28
N SER A 150 -15.95 -0.37 -7.94
CA SER A 150 -14.65 -0.85 -8.43
C SER A 150 -14.05 0.16 -9.41
N GLY A 151 -12.80 0.56 -9.18
CA GLY A 151 -12.10 1.59 -9.96
C GLY A 151 -12.23 3.00 -9.41
N ASP A 152 -13.06 3.24 -8.40
CA ASP A 152 -13.08 4.54 -7.73
C ASP A 152 -11.74 4.79 -7.02
N ILE A 153 -11.31 6.05 -7.04
CA ILE A 153 -10.11 6.55 -6.38
C ILE A 153 -10.50 7.72 -5.51
N LEU A 154 -10.33 7.57 -4.20
CA LEU A 154 -10.55 8.63 -3.24
C LEU A 154 -9.22 9.14 -2.70
N GLN A 155 -8.93 10.43 -2.90
CA GLN A 155 -7.71 11.06 -2.41
C GLN A 155 -7.98 11.83 -1.11
N ILE A 156 -7.15 11.60 -0.11
CA ILE A 156 -7.10 12.37 1.14
C ILE A 156 -5.79 13.18 1.11
N GLY A 157 -5.85 14.35 0.46
CA GLY A 157 -4.68 15.19 0.19
C GLY A 157 -4.38 16.24 1.25
N GLU A 158 -5.27 16.44 2.22
CA GLU A 158 -5.23 17.52 3.21
C GLU A 158 -5.29 16.99 4.64
N SER A 159 -4.56 17.64 5.55
CA SER A 159 -4.63 17.39 6.99
C SER A 159 -5.99 17.78 7.57
N GLY A 160 -6.42 17.11 8.66
CA GLY A 160 -7.68 17.45 9.33
C GLY A 160 -8.95 16.98 8.60
N ILE A 161 -8.81 16.24 7.50
CA ILE A 161 -9.92 15.50 6.89
C ILE A 161 -10.22 14.26 7.72
N VAL A 162 -11.44 14.20 8.24
CA VAL A 162 -11.99 13.03 8.91
C VAL A 162 -12.46 12.05 7.85
N HIS A 163 -11.90 10.85 7.87
CA HIS A 163 -12.25 9.80 6.93
C HIS A 163 -12.29 8.43 7.57
N THR A 164 -13.00 7.51 6.92
CA THR A 164 -12.95 6.07 7.18
C THR A 164 -13.41 5.33 5.93
N VAL A 165 -13.07 4.04 5.84
CA VAL A 165 -13.52 3.14 4.79
C VAL A 165 -13.99 1.83 5.42
N PHE A 166 -15.11 1.32 4.93
CA PHE A 166 -15.77 0.11 5.39
C PHE A 166 -16.00 -0.90 4.25
N GLY A 167 -15.88 -2.19 4.52
CA GLY A 167 -16.37 -3.28 3.67
C GLY A 167 -15.75 -3.41 2.29
N CYS A 168 -14.58 -2.82 2.05
CA CYS A 168 -13.94 -2.81 0.74
C CYS A 168 -12.68 -3.68 0.66
N VAL A 169 -12.34 -4.12 -0.55
CA VAL A 169 -10.97 -4.48 -0.93
C VAL A 169 -10.36 -3.30 -1.68
N MET A 170 -9.20 -2.83 -1.25
CA MET A 170 -8.61 -1.62 -1.81
C MET A 170 -7.08 -1.58 -1.69
N GLU A 171 -6.47 -0.80 -2.57
CA GLU A 171 -5.10 -0.34 -2.46
C GLU A 171 -5.08 0.99 -1.71
N GLU A 172 -4.23 1.10 -0.69
CA GLU A 172 -3.84 2.35 -0.06
C GLU A 172 -2.46 2.74 -0.60
N TYR A 173 -2.36 3.99 -1.06
CA TYR A 173 -1.09 4.65 -1.38
C TYR A 173 -0.92 5.82 -0.45
N ALA A 174 0.19 5.89 0.28
CA ALA A 174 0.49 6.95 1.23
C ALA A 174 1.97 7.35 1.14
N ASN A 175 2.25 8.63 1.36
CA ASN A 175 3.63 9.13 1.40
C ASN A 175 4.42 8.63 2.62
N ILE A 176 3.74 8.30 3.71
CA ILE A 176 4.33 7.70 4.91
C ILE A 176 3.59 6.40 5.27
N SER A 177 4.35 5.40 5.72
CA SER A 177 3.80 4.09 6.10
C SER A 177 3.25 4.04 7.53
N THR A 178 3.57 5.06 8.34
CA THR A 178 3.25 5.12 9.77
C THR A 178 1.88 5.77 9.99
N ASP A 179 1.12 5.21 10.92
CA ASP A 179 -0.25 5.60 11.23
C ASP A 179 -0.28 6.79 12.20
N VAL A 180 -0.08 8.00 11.68
CA VAL A 180 -0.13 9.26 12.45
C VAL A 180 -1.56 9.82 12.43
N VAL A 181 -2.43 9.18 13.19
CA VAL A 181 -3.87 9.47 13.21
C VAL A 181 -4.39 9.86 14.59
N ASP A 182 -5.32 10.80 14.61
CA ASP A 182 -6.21 11.06 15.73
C ASP A 182 -7.52 10.28 15.50
N ARG A 183 -7.77 9.29 16.36
CA ARG A 183 -8.95 8.42 16.27
C ARG A 183 -10.10 9.05 17.02
N LEU A 184 -11.10 9.50 16.27
CA LEU A 184 -12.26 10.24 16.79
C LEU A 184 -13.39 9.30 17.23
N HIS A 185 -13.56 8.18 16.54
CA HIS A 185 -14.48 7.11 16.92
C HIS A 185 -13.96 5.77 16.42
N ASP A 186 -13.75 4.82 17.33
CA ASP A 186 -13.31 3.46 17.00
C ASP A 186 -14.38 2.45 17.39
N GLN A 187 -15.20 2.09 16.41
CA GLN A 187 -16.24 1.06 16.51
C GLN A 187 -15.69 -0.35 16.74
N ASN A 188 -14.38 -0.55 16.58
CA ASN A 188 -13.75 -1.86 16.73
C ASN A 188 -12.97 -2.01 18.04
N LYS A 189 -13.00 -0.99 18.90
CA LYS A 189 -12.26 -0.99 20.15
C LYS A 189 -12.56 -2.26 20.94
N ASP A 190 -11.51 -2.89 21.47
CA ASP A 190 -11.55 -4.10 22.28
C ASP A 190 -12.06 -5.38 21.57
N ARG A 191 -12.31 -5.34 20.25
CA ARG A 191 -12.65 -6.54 19.47
C ARG A 191 -11.41 -7.40 19.22
N SER A 192 -11.57 -8.72 19.33
CA SER A 192 -10.52 -9.68 19.00
C SER A 192 -10.31 -9.80 17.49
N VAL A 193 -9.09 -10.14 17.10
CA VAL A 193 -8.78 -10.57 15.73
C VAL A 193 -9.42 -11.95 15.51
N PRO A 194 -10.14 -12.17 14.40
CA PRO A 194 -10.69 -13.49 14.06
C PRO A 194 -9.60 -14.57 13.90
N ASP A 195 -9.80 -15.75 14.52
CA ASP A 195 -8.82 -16.85 14.55
C ASP A 195 -8.45 -17.41 13.16
N HIS A 196 -9.33 -17.23 12.17
CA HIS A 196 -9.11 -17.72 10.81
C HIS A 196 -8.19 -16.80 9.99
N TYR A 197 -7.82 -15.63 10.50
CA TYR A 197 -6.89 -14.73 9.83
C TYR A 197 -5.47 -15.25 9.93
N ASN A 198 -4.91 -15.57 8.78
CA ASN A 198 -3.53 -16.04 8.60
C ASN A 198 -3.12 -15.84 7.14
N ARG A 199 -1.84 -16.07 6.83
CA ARG A 199 -1.30 -15.93 5.47
C ARG A 199 -1.99 -16.82 4.45
N GLN A 200 -2.40 -18.03 4.83
CA GLN A 200 -3.12 -18.92 3.93
C GLN A 200 -4.48 -18.33 3.52
N TYR A 201 -5.23 -17.77 4.46
CA TYR A 201 -6.49 -17.09 4.21
C TYR A 201 -6.29 -15.83 3.36
N PHE A 202 -5.30 -15.00 3.68
CA PHE A 202 -4.92 -13.85 2.86
C PHE A 202 -4.63 -14.26 1.40
N ASN A 203 -3.83 -15.30 1.18
CA ASN A 203 -3.51 -15.78 -0.17
C ASN A 203 -4.76 -16.27 -0.95
N LYS A 204 -5.77 -16.80 -0.24
CA LYS A 204 -7.06 -17.15 -0.87
C LYS A 204 -7.85 -15.90 -1.28
N LEU A 205 -7.81 -14.83 -0.48
CA LEU A 205 -8.44 -13.56 -0.81
C LEU A 205 -7.72 -12.87 -1.97
N LEU A 206 -6.39 -12.83 -1.93
CA LEU A 206 -5.55 -12.20 -2.95
C LEU A 206 -5.81 -12.76 -4.35
N LYS A 207 -5.96 -14.08 -4.47
CA LYS A 207 -6.30 -14.75 -5.75
C LYS A 207 -7.66 -14.38 -6.33
N LYS A 208 -8.55 -13.80 -5.52
CA LYS A 208 -9.90 -13.35 -5.94
C LYS A 208 -9.95 -11.87 -6.29
N VAL A 209 -8.85 -11.13 -6.10
CA VAL A 209 -8.79 -9.72 -6.45
C VAL A 209 -8.95 -9.58 -7.96
N VAL A 210 -9.87 -8.71 -8.36
CA VAL A 210 -10.07 -8.33 -9.75
C VAL A 210 -9.74 -6.85 -9.86
N TYR A 211 -8.85 -6.53 -10.78
CA TYR A 211 -8.45 -5.16 -11.03
C TYR A 211 -9.45 -4.45 -11.96
N PRO A 212 -9.79 -3.18 -11.69
CA PRO A 212 -10.79 -2.46 -12.46
C PRO A 212 -10.29 -2.08 -13.85
N LEU A 213 -11.18 -2.17 -14.85
CA LEU A 213 -10.93 -1.76 -16.23
C LEU A 213 -11.10 -0.25 -16.44
N SER A 214 -12.04 0.36 -15.70
CA SER A 214 -12.30 1.81 -15.70
C SER A 214 -11.97 2.37 -14.33
N ASN A 215 -11.41 3.58 -14.30
CA ASN A 215 -10.99 4.21 -13.06
C ASN A 215 -11.58 5.62 -12.97
N ASN A 216 -12.05 6.01 -11.78
CA ASN A 216 -12.72 7.30 -11.56
C ASN A 216 -12.10 8.00 -10.35
N LEU A 217 -11.67 9.24 -10.53
CA LEU A 217 -11.35 10.10 -9.40
C LEU A 217 -12.65 10.56 -8.75
N VAL A 218 -12.77 10.30 -7.45
CA VAL A 218 -13.89 10.72 -6.62
C VAL A 218 -13.56 12.03 -5.94
N SER A 219 -14.44 13.02 -6.06
CA SER A 219 -14.31 14.32 -5.40
C SER A 219 -15.59 14.68 -4.65
N ARG A 220 -15.44 15.26 -3.46
CA ARG A 220 -16.57 15.80 -2.70
C ARG A 220 -16.80 17.26 -3.07
N GLN A 221 -18.04 17.62 -3.40
CA GLN A 221 -18.49 18.98 -3.68
C GLN A 221 -19.73 19.28 -2.84
N GLY A 222 -19.53 20.04 -1.75
CA GLY A 222 -20.58 20.26 -0.74
C GLY A 222 -21.02 18.95 -0.09
N ASP A 223 -22.31 18.63 -0.20
CA ASP A 223 -22.90 17.40 0.36
C ASP A 223 -23.03 16.27 -0.70
N SER A 224 -22.30 16.38 -1.81
CA SER A 224 -22.35 15.41 -2.90
C SER A 224 -20.96 14.91 -3.30
N PHE A 225 -20.91 13.73 -3.91
CA PHE A 225 -19.70 13.14 -4.48
C PHE A 225 -19.87 13.05 -6.00
N THR A 226 -18.81 13.40 -6.72
CA THR A 226 -18.74 13.30 -8.18
C THR A 226 -17.63 12.35 -8.59
N ARG A 227 -17.82 11.71 -9.75
CA ARG A 227 -16.83 10.83 -10.38
C ARG A 227 -16.33 11.47 -11.66
N ALA A 228 -15.01 11.53 -11.82
CA ALA A 228 -14.36 11.95 -13.05
C ALA A 228 -13.51 10.80 -13.59
N VAL A 229 -13.78 10.36 -14.82
CA VAL A 229 -13.00 9.29 -15.46
C VAL A 229 -11.54 9.70 -15.55
N ILE A 230 -10.64 8.82 -15.12
CA ILE A 230 -9.20 8.94 -15.36
C ILE A 230 -8.77 7.90 -16.39
N ASN A 231 -7.96 8.33 -17.35
CA ASN A 231 -7.55 7.51 -18.48
C ASN A 231 -6.07 7.16 -18.40
N TRP A 232 -5.73 6.00 -18.95
CA TRP A 232 -4.36 5.61 -19.22
C TRP A 232 -3.70 6.61 -20.19
N GLN A 233 -2.46 7.00 -19.88
CA GLN A 233 -1.63 7.88 -20.69
C GLN A 233 -0.48 7.07 -21.27
N ASN A 234 -0.29 7.11 -22.59
CA ASN A 234 0.80 6.39 -23.25
C ASN A 234 2.08 7.23 -23.25
N HIS A 235 3.18 6.62 -22.83
CA HIS A 235 4.52 7.20 -22.80
C HIS A 235 5.51 6.13 -23.25
N ASP A 236 6.22 6.34 -24.37
CA ASP A 236 7.33 5.48 -24.81
C ASP A 236 7.06 3.97 -24.69
N ASP A 237 5.99 3.50 -25.36
CA ASP A 237 5.52 2.10 -25.38
C ASP A 237 4.97 1.53 -24.06
N ILE A 238 4.90 2.32 -22.98
CA ILE A 238 4.18 1.96 -21.74
C ILE A 238 2.93 2.81 -21.56
N SER A 239 1.96 2.31 -20.81
CA SER A 239 0.80 3.10 -20.39
C SER A 239 0.82 3.32 -18.89
N GLU A 240 0.48 4.53 -18.46
CA GLU A 240 0.43 4.90 -17.04
C GLU A 240 -0.95 5.43 -16.66
N LEU A 241 -1.47 5.00 -15.51
CA LEU A 241 -2.67 5.55 -14.90
C LEU A 241 -2.28 6.26 -13.60
N LYS A 242 -2.31 7.58 -13.59
CA LYS A 242 -1.94 8.38 -12.40
C LYS A 242 -3.04 8.31 -11.34
N ILE A 243 -2.71 7.76 -10.17
CA ILE A 243 -3.62 7.67 -9.03
C ILE A 243 -3.49 8.92 -8.16
N LEU A 244 -2.25 9.31 -7.81
CA LEU A 244 -1.96 10.50 -7.01
C LEU A 244 -0.51 10.93 -7.26
N GLN A 245 -0.26 12.24 -7.39
CA GLN A 245 1.08 12.77 -7.59
C GLN A 245 1.27 14.02 -6.73
N SER A 246 2.41 14.10 -6.04
CA SER A 246 2.85 15.27 -5.29
C SER A 246 4.37 15.44 -5.40
N SER A 247 4.94 16.43 -4.71
CA SER A 247 6.39 16.65 -4.64
C SER A 247 7.15 15.46 -4.05
N ASP A 248 6.54 14.77 -3.08
CA ASP A 248 7.25 13.80 -2.22
C ASP A 248 6.89 12.34 -2.51
N PHE A 249 5.81 12.11 -3.26
CA PHE A 249 5.44 10.77 -3.71
C PHE A 249 4.56 10.77 -4.96
N GLU A 250 4.62 9.65 -5.66
CA GLU A 250 3.85 9.32 -6.85
C GLU A 250 3.23 7.93 -6.67
N ALA A 251 1.94 7.82 -6.95
CA ALA A 251 1.18 6.57 -7.01
C ALA A 251 0.54 6.45 -8.39
N LYS A 252 0.77 5.32 -9.06
CA LYS A 252 0.23 5.05 -10.39
C LYS A 252 0.12 3.56 -10.65
N ARG A 253 -0.65 3.22 -11.68
CA ARG A 253 -0.59 1.89 -12.32
C ARG A 253 0.25 1.99 -13.58
N ILE A 254 1.02 0.96 -13.86
CA ILE A 254 1.87 0.83 -15.03
C ILE A 254 1.40 -0.38 -15.83
N LEU A 255 1.28 -0.23 -17.15
CA LEU A 255 1.02 -1.31 -18.09
C LEU A 255 2.17 -1.37 -19.09
N ILE A 256 2.77 -2.55 -19.21
CA ILE A 256 3.85 -2.84 -20.16
C ILE A 256 3.29 -3.86 -21.16
N PRO A 257 3.13 -3.50 -22.45
CA PRO A 257 2.62 -4.41 -23.47
C PRO A 257 3.49 -5.66 -23.64
N ASN A 258 2.90 -6.73 -24.18
CA ASN A 258 3.64 -7.96 -24.50
C ASN A 258 4.87 -7.66 -25.38
N GLY A 259 6.01 -8.26 -25.03
CA GLY A 259 7.28 -8.13 -25.75
C GLY A 259 8.00 -6.80 -25.53
N LYS A 260 7.45 -5.89 -24.72
CA LYS A 260 8.08 -4.62 -24.35
C LYS A 260 8.84 -4.72 -23.03
N TYR A 261 9.67 -3.71 -22.78
CA TYR A 261 10.38 -3.54 -21.53
C TYR A 261 10.27 -2.09 -21.05
N TRP A 262 10.50 -1.89 -19.75
CA TRP A 262 10.50 -0.59 -19.11
C TRP A 262 11.78 -0.39 -18.30
N ASN A 263 12.42 0.76 -18.49
CA ASN A 263 13.58 1.16 -17.69
C ASN A 263 13.10 1.99 -16.49
N LEU A 264 13.13 1.39 -15.31
CA LEU A 264 12.80 2.05 -14.05
C LEU A 264 14.05 2.72 -13.48
N HIS A 265 14.02 4.05 -13.43
CA HIS A 265 15.01 4.88 -12.73
C HIS A 265 14.44 5.35 -11.38
N THR A 266 15.04 4.86 -10.29
CA THR A 266 14.57 5.18 -8.93
C THR A 266 15.00 6.58 -8.48
N ASN A 267 16.16 7.08 -8.93
CA ASN A 267 16.78 8.33 -8.48
C ASN A 267 16.83 8.37 -6.93
N ASP A 268 16.45 9.49 -6.32
CA ASP A 268 16.40 9.65 -4.86
C ASP A 268 15.19 8.98 -4.17
N ASN A 269 14.51 8.04 -4.84
CA ASN A 269 13.24 7.49 -4.35
C ASN A 269 13.34 5.99 -4.05
N TYR A 270 12.60 5.56 -3.04
CA TYR A 270 12.21 4.16 -2.91
C TYR A 270 11.04 3.91 -3.87
N VAL A 271 11.06 2.77 -4.56
CA VAL A 271 9.98 2.36 -5.47
C VAL A 271 9.52 0.98 -5.10
N SER A 272 8.21 0.78 -5.03
CA SER A 272 7.63 -0.56 -5.00
C SER A 272 6.72 -0.78 -6.19
N LEU A 273 6.85 -1.96 -6.77
CA LEU A 273 6.00 -2.47 -7.83
C LEU A 273 5.33 -3.75 -7.32
N PHE A 274 4.01 -3.71 -7.22
CA PHE A 274 3.19 -4.89 -6.95
C PHE A 274 2.62 -5.41 -8.27
N LEU A 275 2.97 -6.65 -8.63
CA LEU A 275 2.57 -7.27 -9.88
C LEU A 275 1.09 -7.69 -9.84
N THR A 276 0.23 -6.98 -10.56
CA THR A 276 -1.22 -7.20 -10.55
C THR A 276 -1.68 -8.15 -11.65
N SER A 277 -0.94 -8.24 -12.76
CA SER A 277 -1.21 -9.17 -13.86
C SER A 277 0.07 -9.46 -14.65
N GLY A 278 0.19 -10.68 -15.19
CA GLY A 278 1.30 -11.09 -16.05
C GLY A 278 2.51 -11.67 -15.30
N SER A 279 3.66 -11.61 -15.95
CA SER A 279 4.96 -12.06 -15.42
C SER A 279 6.07 -11.17 -15.96
N ALA A 280 7.11 -10.97 -15.16
CA ALA A 280 8.20 -10.07 -15.50
C ALA A 280 9.56 -10.70 -15.21
N LYS A 281 10.55 -10.33 -16.03
CA LYS A 281 11.97 -10.49 -15.71
C LYS A 281 12.54 -9.11 -15.40
N CYS A 282 13.04 -8.93 -14.18
CA CYS A 282 13.58 -7.68 -13.69
C CYS A 282 15.10 -7.81 -13.54
N GLU A 283 15.85 -7.04 -14.33
CA GLU A 283 17.31 -7.05 -14.35
C GLU A 283 17.87 -5.82 -13.62
N TYR A 284 18.93 -6.04 -12.83
CA TYR A 284 19.71 -5.02 -12.16
C TYR A 284 21.16 -5.44 -12.04
N GLU A 285 22.07 -4.66 -12.62
CA GLU A 285 23.52 -4.94 -12.62
C GLU A 285 23.84 -6.38 -13.08
N GLY A 286 23.22 -6.81 -14.19
CA GLY A 286 23.38 -8.15 -14.77
C GLY A 286 22.74 -9.31 -13.99
N ARG A 287 22.07 -9.03 -12.86
CA ARG A 287 21.37 -10.02 -12.03
C ARG A 287 19.87 -9.92 -12.24
N ASN A 288 19.18 -11.05 -12.11
CA ASN A 288 17.77 -11.16 -12.46
C ASN A 288 16.90 -11.58 -11.29
N ILE A 289 15.72 -10.98 -11.20
CA ILE A 289 14.58 -11.40 -10.39
C ILE A 289 13.42 -11.65 -11.33
N ASN A 290 12.87 -12.87 -11.32
CA ASN A 290 11.63 -13.17 -12.05
C ASN A 290 10.45 -12.93 -11.11
N LEU A 291 9.43 -12.24 -11.59
CA LEU A 291 8.18 -12.00 -10.89
C LEU A 291 7.05 -12.81 -11.54
N GLY A 292 6.31 -13.55 -10.72
CA GLY A 292 5.03 -14.18 -11.04
C GLY A 292 3.88 -13.50 -10.28
N GLY A 293 2.64 -13.75 -10.71
CA GLY A 293 1.45 -13.03 -10.25
C GLY A 293 1.40 -12.76 -8.73
N TYR A 294 1.13 -11.50 -8.38
CA TYR A 294 1.07 -10.97 -7.02
C TYR A 294 2.39 -10.96 -6.23
N GLU A 295 3.54 -10.96 -6.91
CA GLU A 295 4.84 -10.71 -6.28
C GLU A 295 5.20 -9.21 -6.27
N ILE A 296 6.15 -8.85 -5.41
CA ILE A 296 6.58 -7.47 -5.19
C ILE A 296 8.03 -7.33 -5.60
N LEU A 297 8.35 -6.27 -6.35
CA LEU A 297 9.70 -5.77 -6.51
C LEU A 297 9.84 -4.46 -5.74
N PHE A 298 10.78 -4.42 -4.79
CA PHE A 298 11.08 -3.23 -4.01
C PHE A 298 12.48 -2.74 -4.31
N CYS A 299 12.56 -1.57 -4.91
CA CYS A 299 13.78 -0.97 -5.42
C CYS A 299 14.22 0.17 -4.50
N LEU A 300 15.50 0.15 -4.10
CA LEU A 300 16.12 1.20 -3.31
C LEU A 300 16.52 2.40 -4.19
N PRO A 301 16.78 3.58 -3.58
CA PRO A 301 17.31 4.73 -4.28
C PRO A 301 18.59 4.43 -5.07
N TYR A 302 18.74 5.12 -6.20
CA TYR A 302 19.87 5.05 -7.13
C TYR A 302 20.07 3.67 -7.77
N CYS A 303 19.00 2.91 -7.95
CA CYS A 303 18.95 1.73 -8.78
C CYS A 303 18.33 2.02 -10.16
N ASN A 304 18.87 1.39 -11.19
CA ASN A 304 18.32 1.36 -12.55
C ASN A 304 17.92 -0.08 -12.88
N TRP A 305 16.63 -0.33 -13.06
CA TRP A 305 16.11 -1.66 -13.35
C TRP A 305 15.57 -1.72 -14.78
N THR A 306 15.83 -2.83 -15.46
CA THR A 306 15.16 -3.15 -16.73
C THR A 306 14.09 -4.20 -16.44
N ILE A 307 12.83 -3.87 -16.71
CA ILE A 307 11.67 -4.74 -16.45
C ILE A 307 11.10 -5.19 -17.77
N GLN A 308 11.31 -6.45 -18.11
CA GLN A 308 10.81 -7.06 -19.34
C GLN A 308 9.50 -7.79 -19.06
N ASN A 309 8.47 -7.53 -19.88
CA ASN A 309 7.27 -8.36 -19.89
C ASN A 309 7.57 -9.72 -20.52
N THR A 310 7.41 -10.78 -19.74
CA THR A 310 7.64 -12.17 -20.17
C THR A 310 6.34 -12.96 -20.29
N SER A 311 5.19 -12.31 -20.12
CA SER A 311 3.88 -12.93 -20.26
C SER A 311 3.40 -12.90 -21.71
N GLY A 312 2.40 -13.73 -22.03
CA GLY A 312 1.74 -13.71 -23.34
C GLY A 312 0.76 -12.54 -23.54
N ASP A 313 0.59 -11.68 -22.53
CA ASP A 313 -0.38 -10.58 -22.48
C ASP A 313 0.29 -9.32 -21.90
N ASN A 314 -0.49 -8.30 -21.56
CA ASN A 314 -0.01 -7.11 -20.87
C ASN A 314 0.41 -7.43 -19.42
N LEU A 315 1.53 -6.84 -19.03
CA LEU A 315 2.07 -6.85 -17.67
C LEU A 315 1.57 -5.59 -16.95
N GLU A 316 0.99 -5.74 -15.76
CA GLU A 316 0.48 -4.61 -14.98
C GLU A 316 1.09 -4.55 -13.58
N PHE A 317 1.44 -3.35 -13.15
CA PHE A 317 1.89 -3.07 -11.78
C PHE A 317 1.04 -1.99 -11.12
N SER A 318 0.81 -2.16 -9.83
CA SER A 318 0.54 -1.05 -8.91
C SER A 318 1.87 -0.53 -8.39
N MET A 319 2.13 0.76 -8.59
CA MET A 319 3.39 1.40 -8.25
C MET A 319 3.20 2.49 -7.20
N ILE A 320 4.11 2.50 -6.23
CA ILE A 320 4.37 3.69 -5.41
C ILE A 320 5.85 4.07 -5.49
N LYS A 321 6.12 5.37 -5.59
CA LYS A 321 7.45 5.96 -5.56
C LYS A 321 7.46 7.07 -4.52
N ILE A 322 8.37 7.00 -3.55
CA ILE A 322 8.44 7.93 -2.43
C ILE A 322 9.86 8.44 -2.27
N ASN A 323 10.00 9.76 -2.12
CA ASN A 323 11.28 10.39 -1.87
C ASN A 323 11.93 9.85 -0.59
N LYS A 324 13.24 9.58 -0.64
CA LYS A 324 13.98 9.02 0.50
C LYS A 324 13.92 9.86 1.79
N SER A 325 13.66 11.16 1.68
CA SER A 325 13.52 12.07 2.82
C SER A 325 12.24 11.85 3.63
N VAL A 326 11.21 11.23 3.01
CA VAL A 326 9.90 10.98 3.60
C VAL A 326 9.64 9.48 3.83
N ALA A 327 10.16 8.61 2.96
CA ALA A 327 10.00 7.17 3.06
C ALA A 327 10.61 6.57 4.35
N LEU A 328 10.13 5.37 4.72
CA LEU A 328 10.62 4.57 5.86
C LEU A 328 10.57 5.28 7.23
N ARG A 329 9.77 6.35 7.34
CA ARG A 329 9.46 7.02 8.60
C ARG A 329 8.47 6.23 9.45
#